data_AF-V6HW20-F1
#
_entry.id   AF-V6HW20-F1
#
_cell.length_a   1.000
_cell.length_b   1.000
_cell.length_c   1.000
_cell.angle_alpha   90.00
_cell.angle_beta   90.00
_cell.angle_gamma   90.00
#
_symmetry.space_group_name_H-M   'P 1'
#
loop_
_entity.id
_entity.type
_entity.pdbx_description
1 polymer ?
#
loop_
_entity_poly.entity_id
_entity_poly.type
_entity_poly.pdbx_seq_one_letter_code
_entity_poly.pdbx_strand_id
1 'polypeptide(L)'
;MESILKLLNLSKDGIYSAEIPSSEQEVELKMRSEVASKEYSNYYEVISKNHSIPVMDREVKKFLKKIKHNGIILDIGGCWG
;
A
#
# COMPACT_ATOMS: atom_id res chain seq x y z
N MET A 1 12.93 -16.32 -18.50
CA MET A 1 11.58 -15.92 -18.05
C MET A 1 10.74 -17.15 -17.67
N GLU A 2 10.77 -18.23 -18.45
CA GLU A 2 10.09 -19.50 -18.11
C GLU A 2 10.48 -20.12 -16.75
N SER A 3 11.66 -19.82 -16.19
CA SER A 3 12.10 -20.45 -14.94
C SER A 3 11.39 -19.96 -13.68
N ILE A 4 10.90 -18.71 -13.66
CA ILE A 4 10.33 -18.09 -12.45
C ILE A 4 8.86 -18.49 -12.26
N LEU A 5 8.11 -18.65 -13.35
CA LEU A 5 6.66 -18.90 -13.30
C LEU A 5 6.31 -20.39 -13.22
N LYS A 6 7.30 -21.29 -13.32
CA LYS A 6 7.10 -22.75 -13.33
C LYS A 6 6.42 -23.30 -12.07
N LEU A 7 6.56 -22.60 -10.94
CA LEU A 7 6.00 -23.02 -9.65
C LEU A 7 4.67 -22.34 -9.34
N LEU A 8 4.11 -21.58 -10.28
CA LEU A 8 2.89 -20.80 -10.10
C LEU A 8 1.74 -21.39 -10.93
N ASN A 9 0.53 -21.28 -10.39
CA ASN A 9 -0.72 -21.67 -11.03
C ASN A 9 -1.33 -20.47 -11.76
N LEU A 10 -1.50 -20.60 -13.07
CA LEU A 10 -2.17 -19.60 -13.91
C LEU A 10 -3.70 -19.77 -13.83
N SER A 11 -4.38 -18.76 -13.31
CA SER A 11 -5.84 -18.71 -13.24
C SER A 11 -6.47 -18.23 -14.55
N LYS A 12 -7.80 -18.42 -14.69
CA LYS A 12 -8.57 -18.07 -15.90
C LYS A 12 -8.59 -16.57 -16.21
N ASP A 13 -8.34 -15.75 -15.20
CA ASP A 13 -8.21 -14.29 -15.29
C ASP A 13 -6.80 -13.84 -15.72
N GLY A 14 -5.87 -14.78 -15.94
CA GLY A 14 -4.49 -14.49 -16.32
C GLY A 14 -3.55 -14.21 -15.14
N ILE A 15 -4.01 -14.39 -13.91
CA ILE A 15 -3.20 -14.15 -12.71
C ILE A 15 -2.45 -15.42 -12.30
N TYR A 16 -1.14 -15.30 -12.11
CA TYR A 16 -0.31 -16.37 -11.53
C TYR A 16 -0.40 -16.32 -9.99
N SER A 17 -0.62 -17.48 -9.37
CA SER A 17 -0.76 -17.63 -7.92
C SER A 17 0.07 -18.81 -7.41
N ALA A 18 0.37 -18.85 -6.12
CA ALA A 18 0.97 -20.01 -5.46
C ALA A 18 0.16 -20.35 -4.22
N GLU A 19 0.07 -21.64 -3.91
CA GLU A 19 -0.36 -22.07 -2.58
C GLU A 19 0.80 -21.87 -1.61
N ILE A 20 0.67 -20.89 -0.72
CA ILE A 20 1.63 -20.64 0.35
C ILE A 20 1.09 -21.36 1.59
N PRO A 21 1.84 -22.28 2.21
CA PRO A 21 1.42 -22.94 3.43
C PRO A 21 1.08 -21.91 4.53
N SER A 22 -0.06 -22.08 5.20
CA SER A 22 -0.50 -21.15 6.24
C SER A 22 0.51 -21.02 7.39
N SER A 23 1.25 -22.10 7.67
CA SER A 23 2.34 -22.13 8.67
C SER A 23 3.43 -21.10 8.39
N GLU A 24 3.65 -20.71 7.13
CA GLU A 24 4.65 -19.69 6.77
C GLU A 24 4.14 -18.26 7.00
N GLN A 25 2.83 -18.09 7.25
CA GLN A 25 2.20 -16.77 7.41
C GLN A 25 1.57 -16.53 8.79
N GLU A 26 1.58 -17.50 9.72
CA GLU A 26 0.95 -17.34 11.04
C GLU A 26 1.45 -16.10 11.80
N VAL A 27 2.75 -15.83 11.74
CA VAL A 27 3.37 -14.65 12.38
C VAL A 27 2.87 -13.36 11.73
N GLU A 28 2.80 -13.30 10.40
CA GLU A 28 2.33 -12.13 9.67
C GLU A 28 0.83 -11.90 9.92
N LEU A 29 0.02 -12.96 9.86
CA LEU A 29 -1.42 -12.89 10.10
C LEU A 29 -1.72 -12.36 11.50
N LYS A 30 -1.04 -12.89 12.52
CA LYS A 30 -1.15 -12.40 13.89
C LYS A 30 -0.76 -10.92 13.99
N MET A 31 0.39 -10.54 13.42
CA MET A 31 0.84 -9.15 13.41
C MET A 31 -0.18 -8.22 12.71
N ARG A 32 -0.71 -8.62 11.54
CA ARG A 32 -1.71 -7.84 10.79
C ARG A 32 -2.98 -7.66 11.60
N SER A 33 -3.49 -8.72 12.22
CA SER A 33 -4.67 -8.65 13.09
C SER A 33 -4.44 -7.76 14.32
N GLU A 34 -3.28 -7.85 14.96
CA GLU A 34 -2.90 -6.99 16.09
C GLU A 34 -2.76 -5.52 15.68
N VAL A 35 -2.24 -5.23 14.49
CA VAL A 35 -2.14 -3.86 13.98
C VAL A 35 -3.50 -3.30 13.60
N ALA A 36 -4.34 -4.09 12.93
CA ALA A 36 -5.66 -3.66 12.46
C ALA A 36 -6.67 -3.44 13.60
N SER A 37 -6.50 -4.13 14.73
CA SER A 37 -7.34 -3.97 15.93
C SER A 37 -6.97 -2.76 16.79
N LYS A 38 -5.89 -2.03 16.45
CA LYS A 38 -5.53 -0.82 17.18
C LYS A 38 -6.48 0.31 16.84
N GLU A 39 -7.13 0.83 17.86
CA GLU A 39 -7.88 2.08 17.78
C GLU A 39 -6.98 3.25 18.16
N TYR A 40 -7.01 4.31 17.35
CA TYR A 40 -6.23 5.51 17.58
C TYR A 40 -7.17 6.69 17.78
N SER A 41 -6.95 7.47 18.84
CA SER A 41 -7.68 8.72 19.07
C SER A 41 -7.46 9.73 17.94
N ASN A 42 -6.26 9.73 17.35
CA ASN A 42 -5.94 10.49 16.14
C ASN A 42 -5.11 9.62 15.18
N TYR A 43 -5.79 8.89 14.30
CA TYR A 43 -5.18 7.99 13.33
C TYR A 43 -4.14 8.68 12.45
N TYR A 44 -4.45 9.88 11.94
CA TYR A 44 -3.56 10.65 11.06
C TYR A 44 -2.26 11.05 11.76
N GLU A 45 -2.30 11.42 13.04
CA GLU A 45 -1.10 11.74 13.81
C GLU A 45 -0.17 10.53 13.92
N VAL A 46 -0.71 9.34 14.21
CA VAL A 46 0.11 8.13 14.36
C VAL A 46 0.76 7.73 13.05
N ILE A 47 0.02 7.73 11.94
CA ILE A 47 0.59 7.35 10.65
C ILE A 47 1.64 8.36 10.16
N SER A 48 1.46 9.66 10.46
CA SER A 48 2.37 10.75 10.05
C SER A 48 3.82 10.56 10.51
N LYS A 49 4.03 9.79 11.59
CA LYS A 49 5.33 9.51 12.18
C LYS A 49 6.15 8.49 11.38
N ASN A 50 5.54 7.83 10.39
CA ASN A 50 6.24 6.89 9.51
C ASN A 50 6.95 7.62 8.36
N HIS A 51 8.20 7.23 8.09
CA HIS A 51 9.18 7.92 7.24
C HIS A 51 8.70 8.21 5.80
N SER A 52 7.71 7.47 5.31
CA SER A 52 7.13 7.65 3.98
C SER A 52 6.34 8.97 3.85
N ILE A 53 5.68 9.42 4.91
CA ILE A 53 4.73 10.55 4.84
C ILE A 53 5.43 11.90 4.71
N PRO A 54 6.47 12.24 5.51
CA PRO A 54 7.19 13.51 5.32
C PRO A 54 7.83 13.66 3.93
N VAL A 55 8.30 12.55 3.36
CA VAL A 55 8.86 12.52 1.99
C VAL A 55 7.74 12.75 0.98
N MET A 56 6.62 12.04 1.12
CA MET A 56 5.46 12.16 0.24
C MET A 56 4.87 13.58 0.26
N ASP A 57 4.74 14.19 1.44
CA ASP A 57 4.32 15.59 1.61
C ASP A 57 5.22 16.57 0.85
N ARG A 58 6.54 16.37 0.95
CA ARG A 58 7.52 17.19 0.25
C ARG A 58 7.37 17.04 -1.27
N GLU A 59 7.19 15.81 -1.76
CA GLU A 59 7.02 15.56 -3.20
C GLU A 59 5.69 16.11 -3.73
N VAL A 60 4.59 16.00 -2.98
CA VAL A 60 3.32 16.59 -3.39
C VAL A 60 3.36 18.11 -3.36
N LYS A 61 3.99 18.74 -2.35
CA LYS A 61 4.21 20.20 -2.36
C LYS A 61 5.01 20.65 -3.60
N LYS A 62 6.02 19.90 -4.02
CA LYS A 62 6.77 20.20 -5.25
C LYS A 62 5.90 20.00 -6.49
N PHE A 63 5.06 18.98 -6.52
CA PHE A 63 4.18 18.69 -7.64
C PHE A 63 3.10 19.76 -7.81
N LEU A 64 2.43 20.15 -6.72
CA LEU A 64 1.40 21.21 -6.71
C LEU A 64 1.93 22.54 -7.26
N LYS A 65 3.19 22.89 -7.00
CA LYS A 65 3.84 24.10 -7.56
C LYS A 65 3.97 24.08 -9.09
N LYS A 66 3.87 22.91 -9.73
CA LYS A 66 3.95 22.75 -11.19
C LYS A 66 2.58 22.75 -11.85
N ILE A 67 1.51 22.62 -11.08
CA ILE A 67 0.15 22.62 -11.60
C ILE A 67 -0.23 24.06 -11.96
N LYS A 68 -0.74 24.27 -13.17
CA LYS A 68 -1.22 25.59 -13.61
C LYS A 68 -2.42 26.01 -12.78
N HIS A 69 -2.67 27.31 -12.71
CA HIS A 69 -3.89 27.83 -12.11
C HIS A 69 -5.12 27.18 -12.77
N ASN A 70 -6.10 26.77 -11.96
CA ASN A 70 -7.28 25.98 -12.35
C ASN A 70 -6.99 24.56 -12.87
N GLY A 71 -5.84 23.98 -12.54
CA GLY A 71 -5.57 22.57 -12.81
C GLY A 71 -6.48 21.65 -11.99
N ILE A 72 -6.89 20.54 -12.60
CA ILE A 72 -7.72 19.51 -11.96
C ILE A 72 -6.79 18.44 -11.37
N ILE A 73 -6.99 18.12 -10.09
CA ILE A 73 -6.31 17.02 -9.41
C ILE A 73 -7.27 15.83 -9.38
N LEU A 74 -6.79 14.67 -9.80
CA LEU A 74 -7.52 13.42 -9.71
C LEU A 74 -6.78 12.51 -8.74
N ASP A 75 -7.39 12.25 -7.59
CA ASP A 75 -6.83 11.36 -6.58
C ASP A 75 -7.26 9.92 -6.87
N ILE A 76 -6.35 9.12 -7.43
CA ILE A 76 -6.60 7.74 -7.82
C ILE A 76 -6.02 6.81 -6.77
N GLY A 77 -6.90 6.14 -6.02
CA GLY A 77 -6.50 5.21 -4.96
C GLY A 77 -5.91 5.88 -3.72
N GLY A 78 -6.02 7.21 -3.59
CA GLY A 78 -5.54 7.91 -2.42
C GLY A 78 -6.46 7.74 -1.22
N CYS A 79 -5.88 7.31 -0.11
CA CYS A 79 -6.39 7.59 1.24
C CYS A 79 -5.95 9.00 1.70
N TRP A 80 -5.96 9.98 0.79
CA TRP A 80 -5.57 11.37 1.07
C TRP A 80 -6.74 12.24 1.54
N GLY A 81 -7.92 11.64 1.71
CA GLY A 81 -9.12 12.22 2.32
C GLY A 81 -9.14 12.09 3.83
#